data_AF-A0A352CDT3-F1
#
_entry.id   AF-A0A352CDT3-F1
#
_cell.length_a   1.000
_cell.length_b   1.000
_cell.length_c   1.000
_cell.angle_alpha   90.00
_cell.angle_beta   90.00
_cell.angle_gamma   90.00
#
_symmetry.space_group_name_H-M   'P 1'
#
loop_
_entity.id
_entity.type
_entity.pdbx_description
1 polymer ?
#
loop_
_entity_poly.entity_id
_entity_poly.type
_entity_poly.pdbx_seq_one_letter_code
_entity_poly.pdbx_strand_id
1 'polypeptide(L)' 'AMWSMLGPRPVDVFAWESFGEDWVTDAVKQLKLDAKIHVAPYGVLPDLRAARADADIVFTQNGTTAGVKIPDFDWIAADR' A
#
# COMPACT_ATOMS: atom_id res chain seq x y z
N ALA A 1 7.71 5.32 10.25
CA ALA A 1 6.41 5.54 10.91
C ALA A 1 5.53 4.29 10.87
N MET A 2 5.42 3.61 9.73
CA MET A 2 4.59 2.39 9.54
C MET A 2 4.63 1.39 10.72
N TRP A 3 5.83 1.03 11.18
CA TRP A 3 6.04 0.06 12.27
C TRP A 3 5.41 0.42 13.63
N SER A 4 5.08 1.70 13.84
CA SER A 4 4.48 2.17 15.09
C SER A 4 3.02 2.61 14.93
N MET A 5 2.47 2.53 13.71
CA MET A 5 1.12 3.04 13.39
C MET A 5 0.14 1.93 12.97
N LEU A 6 0.62 0.72 12.67
CA LEU A 6 -0.20 -0.40 12.21
C LEU A 6 -0.34 -1.49 13.28
N GLY A 7 -1.34 -2.37 13.12
CA GLY A 7 -1.53 -3.55 13.98
C GLY A 7 -2.99 -3.84 14.39
N PRO A 8 -3.81 -2.83 14.75
CA PRO A 8 -5.18 -3.08 15.21
C PRO A 8 -6.17 -3.45 14.11
N ARG A 9 -5.92 -3.08 12.86
CA ARG A 9 -6.80 -3.36 11.70
C ARG A 9 -6.06 -4.20 10.65
N PRO A 10 -6.78 -4.93 9.78
CA PRO A 10 -6.20 -5.48 8.56
C PRO A 10 -5.54 -4.36 7.74
N VAL A 11 -4.56 -4.73 6.91
CA VAL A 11 -3.78 -3.76 6.11
C VAL A 11 -3.85 -4.12 4.63
N ASP A 12 -4.01 -3.13 3.77
CA ASP A 12 -3.78 -3.24 2.33
C ASP A 12 -2.47 -2.55 1.99
N VAL A 13 -1.56 -3.28 1.33
CA VAL A 13 -0.28 -2.73 0.86
C VAL A 13 -0.25 -2.74 -0.65
N PHE A 14 -0.11 -1.56 -1.26
CA PHE A 14 -0.01 -1.38 -2.72
C PHE A 14 1.45 -1.11 -3.10
N ALA A 15 1.98 -1.87 -4.05
CA ALA A 15 3.38 -1.78 -4.48
C ALA A 15 3.52 -1.84 -6.01
N TRP A 16 4.29 -0.90 -6.57
CA TRP A 16 4.63 -0.81 -8.00
C TRP A 16 6.04 -0.28 -8.25
N GLU A 17 6.84 -0.22 -7.19
CA GLU A 17 8.15 0.42 -7.14
C GLU A 17 8.90 -0.11 -5.91
N SER A 18 10.22 0.08 -5.86
CA SER A 18 11.09 -0.55 -4.86
C SER A 18 10.72 -0.28 -3.40
N PHE A 19 10.38 0.96 -3.02
CA PHE A 19 10.00 1.24 -1.63
C PHE A 19 8.68 0.56 -1.23
N GLY A 20 7.74 0.43 -2.18
CA GLY A 20 6.50 -0.32 -1.96
C GLY A 20 6.78 -1.80 -1.72
N GLU A 21 7.72 -2.40 -2.45
CA GLU A 21 8.14 -3.80 -2.25
C GLU A 21 8.81 -4.02 -0.88
N ASP A 22 9.60 -3.06 -0.41
CA ASP A 22 10.18 -3.09 0.93
C ASP A 22 9.08 -3.05 2.01
N TRP A 23 8.05 -2.21 1.83
CA TRP A 23 6.93 -2.14 2.76
C TRP A 23 6.07 -3.41 2.77
N VAL A 24 5.91 -4.07 1.63
CA VAL A 24 5.31 -5.42 1.55
C VAL A 24 6.12 -6.40 2.39
N THR A 25 7.44 -6.37 2.27
CA THR A 25 8.34 -7.21 3.06
C THR A 25 8.21 -6.94 4.56
N ASP A 26 8.19 -5.68 4.96
CA ASP A 26 8.01 -5.28 6.35
C ASP A 26 6.65 -5.72 6.92
N ALA A 27 5.55 -5.47 6.20
CA ALA A 27 4.21 -5.82 6.65
C ALA A 27 4.04 -7.35 6.82
N VAL A 28 4.55 -8.13 5.88
CA VAL A 28 4.37 -9.60 5.86
C VAL A 28 5.42 -10.32 6.70
N LYS A 29 6.71 -10.03 6.48
CA LYS A 29 7.80 -10.82 7.07
C LYS A 29 8.20 -10.32 8.46
N GLN A 30 8.24 -9.00 8.66
CA GLN A 30 8.73 -8.41 9.91
C GLN A 30 7.59 -8.25 10.94
N LEU A 31 6.52 -7.57 10.54
CA LEU A 31 5.40 -7.23 11.41
C LEU A 31 4.33 -8.33 11.47
N LYS A 32 4.27 -9.20 10.45
CA LYS A 32 3.31 -10.32 10.35
C LYS A 32 1.85 -9.86 10.51
N LEU A 33 1.52 -8.75 9.86
CA LEU A 33 0.19 -8.17 9.88
C LEU A 33 -0.78 -9.03 9.06
N ASP A 34 -2.08 -8.91 9.33
CA ASP A 34 -3.13 -9.38 8.40
C ASP A 34 -3.15 -8.47 7.17
N ALA A 35 -2.23 -8.73 6.24
CA ALA A 35 -1.96 -7.89 5.10
C ALA A 35 -2.44 -8.53 3.79
N LYS A 36 -3.25 -7.78 3.03
CA LYS A 36 -3.53 -8.09 1.63
C LYS A 36 -2.61 -7.26 0.74
N ILE A 37 -1.93 -7.94 -0.17
CA ILE A 37 -0.90 -7.35 -1.01
C ILE A 37 -1.45 -7.12 -2.42
N HIS A 38 -1.26 -5.91 -2.94
CA HIS A 38 -1.66 -5.48 -4.27
C HIS A 38 -0.40 -5.04 -5.04
N VAL A 39 0.29 -6.01 -5.64
CA VAL A 39 1.51 -5.75 -6.43
C VAL A 39 1.16 -5.65 -7.92
N ALA A 40 1.73 -4.67 -8.59
CA ALA A 40 1.77 -4.56 -10.04
C ALA A 40 3.22 -4.53 -10.54
N PRO A 41 3.45 -4.78 -11.85
CA PRO A 41 4.79 -4.65 -12.42
C PRO A 41 5.40 -3.28 -12.15
N TYR A 42 6.72 -3.22 -12.07
CA TYR A 42 7.46 -1.98 -11.85
C TYR A 42 7.05 -0.89 -12.86
N GLY A 43 6.65 0.28 -12.35
CA GLY A 43 6.15 1.38 -13.19
C GLY A 43 4.73 1.21 -13.70
N VAL A 44 3.93 0.30 -13.11
CA VAL A 44 2.51 0.13 -13.42
C VAL A 44 1.72 0.21 -12.13
N LEU A 45 0.70 1.08 -12.08
CA LEU A 45 -0.15 1.16 -10.89
C LEU A 45 -1.01 -0.11 -10.74
N PRO A 46 -1.11 -0.69 -9.52
CA PRO A 46 -2.09 -1.72 -9.22
C PRO A 46 -3.51 -1.14 -9.23
N ASP A 47 -4.52 -2.01 -9.19
CA ASP A 47 -5.92 -1.56 -9.07
C ASP A 47 -6.18 -0.98 -7.67
N LEU A 48 -6.02 0.34 -7.54
CA LEU A 48 -6.23 1.09 -6.30
C LEU A 48 -7.67 0.99 -5.78
N ARG A 49 -8.65 0.65 -6.64
CA ARG A 49 -10.05 0.49 -6.22
C ARG A 49 -10.28 -0.78 -5.41
N ALA A 50 -9.29 -1.67 -5.34
CA ALA A 50 -9.32 -2.85 -4.48
C ALA A 50 -9.10 -2.52 -2.99
N ALA A 51 -8.87 -1.24 -2.64
CA ALA A 51 -8.67 -0.79 -1.26
C ALA A 51 -9.91 -1.05 -0.39
N ARG A 52 -9.74 -1.84 0.67
CA ARG A 52 -10.83 -2.24 1.57
C ARG A 52 -11.19 -1.17 2.58
N ALA A 53 -12.48 -0.86 2.73
CA ALA A 53 -13.03 0.16 3.64
C ALA A 53 -12.62 -0.04 5.11
N ASP A 54 -12.47 -1.29 5.52
CA ASP A 54 -12.19 -1.71 6.88
C ASP A 54 -10.69 -1.84 7.20
N ALA A 55 -9.80 -1.70 6.21
CA ALA A 55 -8.36 -1.86 6.36
C ALA A 55 -7.59 -0.52 6.33
N ASP A 56 -6.45 -0.49 7.02
CA ASP A 56 -5.45 0.58 6.85
C ASP A 56 -4.76 0.43 5.49
N ILE A 57 -4.41 1.54 4.85
CA ILE A 57 -3.85 1.54 3.49
C ILE A 57 -2.41 2.06 3.52
N VAL A 58 -1.49 1.29 2.94
CA VAL A 58 -0.07 1.63 2.78
C VAL A 58 0.28 1.64 1.30
N PHE A 59 0.81 2.76 0.82
CA PHE A 59 1.19 2.93 -0.59
C PHE A 59 2.17 4.09 -0.75
N THR A 60 3.01 4.05 -1.78
CA THR A 60 3.96 5.12 -2.09
C THR A 60 3.32 6.15 -3.02
N GLN A 61 2.78 7.24 -2.50
CA GLN A 61 2.06 8.24 -3.32
C GLN A 61 2.79 8.66 -4.62
N ASN A 62 4.12 8.80 -4.53
CA ASN A 62 4.99 9.08 -5.67
C ASN A 62 6.09 8.02 -5.72
N GLY A 63 5.95 7.04 -6.61
CA GLY A 63 6.93 5.98 -6.84
C GLY A 63 8.15 6.55 -7.56
N THR A 64 9.05 7.20 -6.82
CA THR A 64 10.22 7.92 -7.37
C THR A 64 11.15 7.02 -8.17
N THR A 65 11.29 5.76 -7.77
CA THR A 65 12.17 4.80 -8.44
C THR A 65 11.59 4.41 -9.82
N ALA A 66 10.26 4.28 -9.91
CA ALA A 66 9.57 3.89 -11.12
C ALA A 66 9.11 5.07 -12.00
N GLY A 67 9.16 6.30 -11.49
CA GLY A 67 8.68 7.50 -12.18
C GLY A 67 7.15 7.56 -12.31
N VAL A 68 6.43 6.82 -11.48
CA VAL A 68 4.96 6.71 -11.53
C VAL A 68 4.33 7.19 -10.23
N LYS A 69 3.42 8.15 -10.36
CA LYS A 69 2.65 8.72 -9.25
C LYS A 69 1.18 8.32 -9.34
N ILE A 70 0.53 8.26 -8.19
CA ILE A 70 -0.92 8.13 -8.15
C ILE A 70 -1.56 9.40 -8.73
N PRO A 71 -2.59 9.28 -9.59
CA PRO A 71 -3.25 10.42 -10.22
C PRO A 71 -4.17 11.21 -9.27
N ASP A 72 -4.91 10.52 -8.40
CA ASP A 72 -5.93 11.07 -7.49
C ASP A 72 -6.15 10.14 -6.27
N PHE A 73 -6.98 10.57 -5.32
CA PHE A 73 -7.29 9.83 -4.10
C PHE A 73 -8.76 9.40 -4.00
N ASP A 74 -9.51 9.43 -5.11
CA ASP A 74 -10.96 9.18 -5.10
C ASP A 74 -11.32 7.72 -4.75
N TRP A 75 -10.31 6.84 -4.75
CA TRP A 75 -10.39 5.44 -4.34
C TRP A 75 -10.27 5.24 -2.83
N ILE A 76 -9.90 6.27 -2.05
CA ILE A 76 -9.88 6.24 -0.59
C ILE A 76 -11.25 6.72 -0.10
N ALA A 77 -11.96 5.89 0.67
CA ALA A 77 -13.26 6.27 1.19
C ALA A 77 -13.15 7.49 2.12
N ALA A 78 -14.05 8.47 1.93
CA ALA A 78 -13.96 9.78 2.57
C ALA A 78 -14.32 9.78 4.07
N ASP A 79 -14.98 8.74 4.55
CA ASP A 79 -15.51 8.58 5.91
C ASP A 79 -14.63 7.67 6.80
N ARG A 80 -13.34 7.59 6.47
CA ARG A 80 -12.35 6.75 7.16
C ARG A 80 -11.64 7.45 8.31
#